data_AF-A0A377GD53-F1
#
_entry.id   AF-A0A377GD53-F1
#
_cell.length_a   1.000
_cell.length_b   1.000
_cell.length_c   1.000
_cell.angle_alpha   90.00
_cell.angle_beta   90.00
_cell.angle_gamma   90.00
#
_symmetry.space_group_name_H-M   'P 1'
#
loop_
_entity.id
_entity.type
_entity.pdbx_description
1 polymer ?
#
loop_
_entity_poly.entity_id
_entity_poly.type
_entity_poly.pdbx_seq_one_letter_code
_entity_poly.pdbx_strand_id
1 'polypeptide(L)'
;MKPLWQGTLLWFMLLISPLTLYAQDETDVCQWVKQILTTTLSVDYTYEPANAAELKKNYSLNAWNALSSFLGSYVEVIKEQHLTLHPKFIKDPEISEQGIVSGITYWRVDEVVSLPELNLTIAFSLLIIKTNPSPYGHFLIQSINMLKKENS
;
A
#
# COMPACT_ATOMS: atom_id res chain seq x y z
N MET A 1 19.10 -27.09 53.73
CA MET A 1 18.71 -27.13 52.30
C MET A 1 17.27 -26.64 52.21
N LYS A 2 17.05 -25.44 51.66
CA LYS A 2 15.72 -24.92 51.33
C LYS A 2 15.77 -24.55 49.86
N PRO A 3 15.04 -25.24 48.97
CA PRO A 3 14.93 -24.76 47.62
C PRO A 3 13.50 -24.32 47.33
N LEU A 4 13.41 -23.29 46.49
CA LEU A 4 12.21 -22.84 45.79
C LEU A 4 11.16 -22.19 46.73
N TRP A 5 10.59 -21.03 46.45
CA TRP A 5 9.49 -20.92 45.48
C TRP A 5 8.99 -19.46 45.37
N GLN A 6 9.86 -18.44 45.39
CA GLN A 6 9.38 -17.04 45.32
C GLN A 6 10.07 -16.16 44.28
N GLY A 7 11.25 -16.52 43.78
CA GLY A 7 11.94 -15.75 42.74
C GLY A 7 11.48 -16.05 41.30
N THR A 8 10.85 -17.21 41.06
CA THR A 8 10.54 -17.70 39.70
C THR A 8 9.18 -17.27 39.19
N LEU A 9 8.23 -16.88 40.05
CA LEU A 9 6.90 -16.46 39.61
C LEU A 9 6.92 -15.07 38.93
N LEU A 10 7.80 -14.18 39.39
CA LEU A 10 7.91 -12.81 38.85
C LEU A 10 8.56 -12.79 37.45
N TRP A 11 9.34 -13.81 37.12
CA TRP A 11 10.06 -13.89 35.84
C TRP A 11 9.18 -14.44 34.71
N PHE A 12 8.17 -15.25 35.03
CA PHE A 12 7.25 -15.78 34.03
C PHE A 12 6.17 -14.76 33.60
N MET A 13 5.88 -13.75 34.44
CA MET A 13 4.85 -12.75 34.15
C MET A 13 5.31 -11.65 33.17
N LEU A 14 6.63 -11.46 33.01
CA LEU A 14 7.21 -10.51 32.04
C LEU A 14 7.25 -11.04 30.60
N LEU A 15 6.90 -12.32 30.37
CA LEU A 15 6.92 -12.94 29.04
C LEU A 15 5.64 -12.70 28.22
N ILE A 16 4.63 -12.05 28.78
CA ILE A 16 3.42 -11.65 28.06
C ILE A 16 3.53 -10.16 27.70
N SER A 17 4.57 -9.80 26.94
CA SER A 17 4.75 -8.44 26.46
C SER A 17 3.64 -8.08 25.45
N PRO A 18 2.89 -6.97 25.64
CA PRO A 18 1.84 -6.53 24.71
C PRO A 18 2.40 -5.78 23.48
N LEU A 19 3.53 -6.22 22.94
CA LEU A 19 4.25 -5.50 21.87
C LEU A 19 3.78 -5.85 20.44
N THR A 20 2.78 -6.71 20.28
CA THR A 20 2.32 -7.16 18.95
C THR A 20 1.31 -6.24 18.28
N LEU A 21 0.80 -5.22 18.97
CA LEU A 21 -0.29 -4.38 18.47
C LEU A 21 0.14 -3.47 17.31
N TYR A 22 1.39 -2.97 17.33
CA TYR A 22 1.92 -2.13 16.25
C TYR A 22 2.29 -2.94 15.00
N ALA A 23 2.86 -4.13 15.17
CA ALA A 23 3.26 -4.98 14.05
C ALA A 23 2.07 -5.50 13.22
N GLN A 24 0.89 -5.63 13.84
CA GLN A 24 -0.32 -6.06 13.17
C GLN A 24 -0.87 -4.99 12.21
N ASP A 25 -0.99 -3.74 12.67
CA ASP A 25 -1.41 -2.61 11.83
C ASP A 25 -0.43 -2.40 10.64
N GLU A 26 0.88 -2.58 10.86
CA GLU A 26 1.89 -2.49 9.80
C GLU A 26 1.71 -3.55 8.70
N THR A 27 1.50 -4.81 9.10
CA THR A 27 1.26 -5.92 8.18
C THR A 27 -0.02 -5.70 7.37
N ASP A 28 -1.07 -5.22 8.03
CA ASP A 28 -2.37 -4.95 7.42
C ASP A 28 -2.30 -3.82 6.38
N VAL A 29 -1.55 -2.75 6.69
CA VAL A 29 -1.35 -1.62 5.75
C VAL A 29 -0.58 -2.06 4.51
N CYS A 30 0.53 -2.79 4.66
CA CYS A 30 1.30 -3.26 3.51
C CYS A 30 0.49 -4.21 2.62
N GLN A 31 -0.27 -5.14 3.21
CA GLN A 31 -1.14 -6.03 2.46
C GLN A 31 -2.24 -5.26 1.72
N TRP A 32 -2.84 -4.26 2.38
CA TRP A 32 -3.83 -3.39 1.78
C TRP A 32 -3.26 -2.61 0.59
N VAL A 33 -2.07 -2.01 0.74
CA VAL A 33 -1.38 -1.31 -0.36
C VAL A 33 -1.15 -2.24 -1.55
N LYS A 34 -0.66 -3.47 -1.29
CA LYS A 34 -0.43 -4.47 -2.34
C LYS A 34 -1.72 -4.79 -3.10
N GLN A 35 -2.82 -4.99 -2.38
CA GLN A 35 -4.13 -5.25 -2.98
C GLN A 35 -4.60 -4.06 -3.83
N ILE A 36 -4.57 -2.85 -3.28
CA ILE A 36 -5.04 -1.65 -3.98
C ILE A 36 -4.22 -1.38 -5.24
N LEU A 37 -2.89 -1.45 -5.16
CA LEU A 37 -2.03 -1.28 -6.32
C LEU A 37 -2.24 -2.38 -7.35
N THR A 38 -2.40 -3.64 -6.94
CA THR A 38 -2.73 -4.74 -7.86
C THR A 38 -4.03 -4.43 -8.60
N THR A 39 -5.12 -4.15 -7.89
CA THR A 39 -6.42 -3.87 -8.53
C THR A 39 -6.37 -2.62 -9.40
N THR A 40 -5.61 -1.60 -9.01
CA THR A 40 -5.55 -0.34 -9.78
C THR A 40 -4.71 -0.46 -11.04
N LEU A 41 -3.67 -1.30 -11.03
CA LEU A 41 -2.74 -1.45 -12.15
C LEU A 41 -3.10 -2.62 -13.08
N SER A 42 -3.95 -3.55 -12.64
CA SER A 42 -4.51 -4.64 -13.47
C SER A 42 -5.59 -4.11 -14.43
N VAL A 43 -5.15 -3.32 -15.40
CA VAL A 43 -5.99 -2.68 -16.41
C VAL A 43 -5.87 -3.44 -17.73
N ASP A 44 -6.97 -3.56 -18.47
CA ASP A 44 -6.96 -4.10 -19.84
C ASP A 44 -7.42 -3.08 -20.89
N TYR A 45 -7.34 -3.47 -22.17
CA TYR A 45 -7.73 -2.64 -23.31
C TYR A 45 -9.21 -2.23 -23.36
N THR A 46 -10.07 -2.85 -22.55
CA THR A 46 -11.49 -2.47 -22.40
C THR A 46 -11.72 -1.43 -21.30
N TYR A 47 -10.65 -1.00 -20.63
CA TYR A 47 -10.74 -0.04 -19.54
C TYR A 47 -11.29 1.31 -19.99
N GLU A 48 -12.29 1.75 -19.25
CA GLU A 48 -12.89 3.07 -19.39
C GLU A 48 -12.65 3.87 -18.10
N PRO A 49 -11.98 5.03 -18.16
CA PRO A 49 -11.71 5.87 -16.98
C PRO A 49 -12.98 6.23 -16.18
N ALA A 50 -14.13 6.32 -16.86
CA ALA A 50 -15.43 6.58 -16.24
C ALA A 50 -15.84 5.48 -15.23
N ASN A 51 -15.35 4.25 -15.40
CA ASN A 51 -15.68 3.11 -14.55
C ASN A 51 -14.74 2.97 -13.34
N ALA A 52 -13.78 3.88 -13.17
CA ALA A 52 -12.81 3.83 -12.08
C ALA A 52 -13.35 4.34 -10.73
N ALA A 53 -14.66 4.58 -10.61
CA ALA A 53 -15.30 5.13 -9.41
C ALA A 53 -15.04 4.28 -8.15
N GLU A 54 -15.06 2.95 -8.27
CA GLU A 54 -14.77 2.04 -7.16
C GLU A 54 -13.30 2.11 -6.71
N LEU A 55 -12.36 2.22 -7.66
CA LEU A 55 -10.94 2.36 -7.36
C LEU A 55 -10.67 3.68 -6.63
N LYS A 56 -11.28 4.76 -7.13
CA LYS A 56 -11.10 6.12 -6.62
C LYS A 56 -11.46 6.27 -5.14
N LYS A 57 -12.33 5.42 -4.58
CA LYS A 57 -12.69 5.45 -3.15
C LYS A 57 -11.49 5.24 -2.21
N ASN A 58 -10.43 4.57 -2.68
CA ASN A 58 -9.23 4.29 -1.89
C ASN A 58 -8.19 5.42 -1.94
N TYR A 59 -8.46 6.49 -2.71
CA TYR A 59 -7.53 7.58 -2.96
C TYR A 59 -8.17 8.92 -2.58
N SER A 60 -7.35 9.83 -2.05
CA SER A 60 -7.71 11.24 -2.06
C SER A 60 -7.80 11.74 -3.50
N LEU A 61 -8.47 12.87 -3.72
CA LEU A 61 -8.54 13.50 -5.03
C LEU A 61 -7.14 13.79 -5.59
N ASN A 62 -6.22 14.25 -4.74
CA ASN A 62 -4.85 14.56 -5.14
C ASN A 62 -4.09 13.30 -5.55
N ALA A 63 -4.20 12.23 -4.77
CA ALA A 63 -3.55 10.96 -5.08
C ALA A 63 -4.08 10.35 -6.38
N TRP A 64 -5.41 10.35 -6.56
CA TRP A 64 -6.05 9.83 -7.76
C TRP A 64 -5.64 10.62 -9.01
N ASN A 65 -5.59 11.95 -8.92
CA ASN A 65 -5.20 12.80 -10.04
C ASN A 65 -3.74 12.58 -10.43
N ALA A 66 -2.84 12.47 -9.44
CA ALA A 66 -1.42 12.17 -9.70
C ALA A 66 -1.28 10.81 -10.42
N LEU A 67 -1.94 9.77 -9.90
CA LEU A 67 -1.95 8.43 -10.49
C LEU A 67 -2.51 8.42 -11.92
N SER A 68 -3.67 9.04 -12.11
CA SER A 68 -4.34 9.11 -13.42
C SER A 68 -3.52 9.91 -14.42
N SER A 69 -2.83 10.97 -13.99
CA SER A 69 -1.94 11.74 -14.86
C SER A 69 -0.70 10.95 -15.27
N PHE A 70 -0.13 10.15 -14.35
CA PHE A 70 1.05 9.35 -14.64
C PHE A 70 0.73 8.16 -15.56
N LEU A 71 -0.36 7.45 -15.29
CA LEU A 71 -0.77 6.28 -16.08
C LEU A 71 -1.57 6.64 -17.34
N GLY A 72 -2.17 7.83 -17.37
CA GLY A 72 -2.99 8.31 -18.49
C GLY A 72 -2.26 8.30 -19.82
N SER A 73 -0.95 8.56 -19.82
CA SER A 73 -0.12 8.49 -21.04
C SER A 73 0.03 7.07 -21.61
N TYR A 74 -0.29 6.03 -20.84
CA TYR A 74 -0.20 4.64 -21.27
C TYR A 74 -1.56 4.05 -21.67
N VAL A 75 -2.68 4.71 -21.35
CA VAL A 75 -4.03 4.21 -21.66
C VAL A 75 -4.21 4.00 -23.15
N GLU A 76 -3.75 4.94 -23.98
CA GLU A 76 -3.80 4.81 -25.44
C GLU A 76 -3.01 3.59 -25.93
N VAL A 77 -1.78 3.41 -25.44
CA VAL A 77 -0.93 2.26 -25.75
C VAL A 77 -1.59 0.94 -25.38
N ILE A 78 -2.21 0.86 -24.20
CA ILE A 78 -2.94 -0.33 -23.74
C ILE A 78 -4.08 -0.67 -24.70
N LYS A 79 -4.84 0.34 -25.15
CA LYS A 79 -5.97 0.17 -26.08
C LYS A 79 -5.50 -0.24 -27.48
N GLU A 80 -4.55 0.48 -28.05
CA GLU A 80 -4.06 0.23 -29.41
C GLU A 80 -3.41 -1.14 -29.54
N GLN A 81 -2.62 -1.54 -28.54
CA GLN A 81 -1.89 -2.81 -28.54
C GLN A 81 -2.68 -3.96 -27.91
N HIS A 82 -3.95 -3.73 -27.53
CA HIS A 82 -4.83 -4.73 -26.92
C HIS A 82 -4.19 -5.42 -25.69
N LEU A 83 -3.51 -4.63 -24.85
CA LEU A 83 -2.78 -5.15 -23.70
C LEU A 83 -3.72 -5.45 -22.53
N THR A 84 -3.32 -6.46 -21.74
CA THR A 84 -3.83 -6.69 -20.40
C THR A 84 -2.64 -6.63 -19.46
N LEU A 85 -2.64 -5.66 -18.56
CA LEU A 85 -1.52 -5.41 -17.65
C LEU A 85 -1.54 -6.39 -16.49
N HIS A 86 -0.38 -6.96 -16.18
CA HIS A 86 -0.20 -7.82 -15.02
C HIS A 86 0.87 -7.21 -14.09
N PRO A 87 0.49 -6.39 -13.10
CA PRO A 87 1.43 -5.79 -12.17
C PRO A 87 2.22 -6.86 -11.41
N LYS A 88 3.54 -6.72 -11.42
CA LYS A 88 4.48 -7.58 -10.68
C LYS A 88 5.23 -6.77 -9.65
N PHE A 89 5.04 -7.12 -8.39
CA PHE A 89 5.74 -6.53 -7.25
C PHE A 89 7.16 -7.08 -7.22
N ILE A 90 8.17 -6.22 -7.31
CA ILE A 90 9.59 -6.62 -7.30
C ILE A 90 10.00 -7.05 -5.88
N LYS A 91 9.42 -6.39 -4.87
CA LYS A 91 9.53 -6.74 -3.46
C LYS A 91 8.16 -6.56 -2.79
N ASP A 92 8.04 -6.97 -1.53
CA ASP A 92 6.83 -6.64 -0.77
C ASP A 92 6.85 -5.17 -0.29
N PRO A 93 5.67 -4.55 -0.09
CA PRO A 93 5.59 -3.17 0.36
C PRO A 93 6.22 -2.99 1.73
N GLU A 94 6.95 -1.89 1.89
CA GLU A 94 7.73 -1.62 3.10
C GLU A 94 7.34 -0.26 3.68
N ILE A 95 7.05 -0.22 4.98
CA ILE A 95 6.80 1.03 5.69
C ILE A 95 8.13 1.73 5.94
N SER A 96 8.36 2.85 5.28
CA SER A 96 9.57 3.66 5.46
C SER A 96 9.42 4.74 6.53
N GLU A 97 8.20 5.12 6.86
CA GLU A 97 7.90 6.12 7.89
C GLU A 97 6.51 5.85 8.48
N GLN A 98 6.30 6.09 9.77
CA GLN A 98 4.97 6.09 10.37
C GLN A 98 4.88 7.05 11.53
N GLY A 99 3.67 7.49 11.87
CA GLY A 99 3.45 8.37 12.99
C GLY A 99 2.00 8.81 13.16
N ILE A 100 1.81 9.83 13.98
CA ILE A 100 0.50 10.43 14.24
C ILE A 100 0.63 11.95 14.05
N VAL A 101 -0.21 12.54 13.19
CA VAL A 101 -0.28 13.99 12.97
C VAL A 101 -1.72 14.44 13.19
N SER A 102 -1.92 15.42 14.07
CA SER A 102 -3.26 15.96 14.39
C SER A 102 -4.27 14.87 14.80
N GLY A 103 -3.79 13.83 15.49
CA GLY A 103 -4.62 12.70 15.93
C GLY A 103 -4.92 11.65 14.86
N ILE A 104 -4.33 11.76 13.67
CA ILE A 104 -4.51 10.82 12.55
C ILE A 104 -3.23 9.99 12.40
N THR A 105 -3.36 8.66 12.48
CA THR A 105 -2.26 7.74 12.19
C THR A 105 -1.95 7.74 10.69
N TYR A 106 -0.67 7.79 10.35
CA TYR A 106 -0.20 7.72 8.96
C TYR A 106 0.95 6.73 8.80
N TRP A 107 1.09 6.23 7.57
CA TRP A 107 2.19 5.39 7.12
C TRP A 107 2.67 5.88 5.77
N ARG A 108 3.99 5.93 5.59
CA ARG A 108 4.63 6.02 4.28
C ARG A 108 5.05 4.63 3.86
N VAL A 109 4.55 4.18 2.72
CA VAL A 109 4.85 2.85 2.17
C VAL A 109 5.56 3.02 0.84
N ASP A 110 6.72 2.39 0.72
CA ASP A 110 7.50 2.37 -0.51
C ASP A 110 7.37 1.00 -1.18
N GLU A 111 7.15 1.00 -2.50
CA GLU A 111 6.90 -0.20 -3.30
C GLU A 111 7.49 -0.04 -4.70
N VAL A 112 7.84 -1.14 -5.37
CA VAL A 112 8.31 -1.11 -6.75
C VAL A 112 7.55 -2.14 -7.58
N VAL A 113 6.74 -1.64 -8.51
CA VAL A 113 5.91 -2.47 -9.40
C VAL A 113 6.46 -2.43 -10.82
N SER A 114 6.62 -3.59 -11.43
CA SER A 114 6.88 -3.76 -12.86
C SER A 114 5.57 -4.03 -13.60
N LEU A 115 5.41 -3.39 -14.75
CA LEU A 115 4.38 -3.64 -15.76
C LEU A 115 5.10 -4.15 -17.01
N PRO A 116 5.31 -5.48 -17.13
CA PRO A 116 6.11 -6.07 -18.20
C PRO A 116 5.58 -5.73 -19.59
N GLU A 117 4.26 -5.68 -19.75
CA GLU A 117 3.59 -5.40 -21.02
C GLU A 117 3.89 -3.99 -21.54
N LEU A 118 4.24 -3.06 -20.65
CA LEU A 118 4.63 -1.68 -20.99
C LEU A 118 6.15 -1.45 -20.93
N ASN A 119 6.94 -2.48 -20.63
CA ASN A 119 8.37 -2.36 -20.31
C ASN A 119 8.63 -1.23 -19.30
N LEU A 120 7.79 -1.16 -18.27
CA LEU A 120 7.76 -0.06 -17.32
C LEU A 120 7.99 -0.59 -15.91
N THR A 121 8.93 0.01 -15.18
CA THR A 121 9.12 -0.22 -13.75
C THR A 121 8.86 1.09 -13.02
N ILE A 122 7.99 1.06 -12.01
CA ILE A 122 7.53 2.23 -11.27
C ILE A 122 7.92 2.06 -9.81
N ALA A 123 8.64 3.03 -9.27
CA ALA A 123 8.84 3.18 -7.83
C ALA A 123 7.73 4.06 -7.26
N PHE A 124 6.97 3.53 -6.32
CA PHE A 124 5.92 4.20 -5.59
C PHE A 124 6.40 4.62 -4.20
N SER A 125 5.99 5.81 -3.78
CA SER A 125 6.00 6.23 -2.38
C SER A 125 4.61 6.74 -2.04
N LEU A 126 3.89 6.00 -1.20
CA LEU A 126 2.51 6.25 -0.85
C LEU A 126 2.43 6.81 0.57
N LEU A 127 1.63 7.86 0.77
CA LEU A 127 1.23 8.30 2.11
C LEU A 127 -0.19 7.80 2.38
N ILE A 128 -0.34 6.93 3.36
CA ILE A 128 -1.61 6.34 3.80
C ILE A 128 -2.00 6.98 5.12
N ILE A 129 -3.29 7.29 5.28
CA ILE A 129 -3.85 7.70 6.56
C ILE A 129 -4.91 6.70 7.03
N LYS A 130 -5.00 6.50 8.35
CA LYS A 130 -6.10 5.78 8.97
C LYS A 130 -7.34 6.66 8.94
N THR A 131 -8.44 6.14 8.39
CA THR A 131 -9.73 6.81 8.41
C THR A 131 -10.62 6.16 9.47
N ASN A 132 -11.48 6.97 10.12
CA ASN A 132 -12.51 6.42 11.00
C ASN A 132 -13.37 5.42 10.20
N PRO A 133 -13.78 4.30 10.81
CA PRO A 133 -14.39 3.17 10.11
C PRO A 133 -15.52 3.63 9.18
N SER A 134 -15.29 3.41 7.88
CA SER A 134 -16.27 3.56 6.81
C SER A 134 -16.69 2.16 6.36
N PRO A 135 -17.91 1.99 5.81
CA PRO A 135 -18.30 0.72 5.18
C PRO A 135 -17.37 0.29 4.03
N TYR A 136 -16.47 1.17 3.56
CA TYR A 136 -15.55 0.93 2.44
C TYR A 136 -14.08 0.75 2.85
N GLY A 137 -13.73 0.84 4.14
CA GLY A 137 -12.36 0.59 4.61
C GLY A 137 -11.89 1.51 5.74
N HIS A 138 -10.67 1.21 6.23
CA HIS A 138 -10.01 1.91 7.33
C HIS A 138 -8.77 2.72 6.88
N PHE A 139 -8.45 2.70 5.59
CA PHE A 139 -7.25 3.31 5.02
C PHE A 139 -7.60 4.16 3.80
N LEU A 140 -6.83 5.21 3.58
CA LEU A 140 -6.93 6.08 2.42
C LEU A 140 -5.53 6.48 1.94
N ILE A 141 -5.26 6.37 0.64
CA ILE A 141 -4.04 6.91 0.04
C ILE A 141 -4.21 8.44 -0.06
N GLN A 142 -3.56 9.16 0.85
CA GLN A 142 -3.63 10.61 0.94
C GLN A 142 -2.83 11.28 -0.18
N SER A 143 -1.65 10.75 -0.51
CA SER A 143 -0.82 11.20 -1.62
C SER A 143 0.02 10.05 -2.17
N ILE A 144 0.44 10.18 -3.42
CA ILE A 144 1.27 9.20 -4.11
C ILE A 144 2.36 9.94 -4.89
N ASN A 145 3.58 9.43 -4.83
CA ASN A 145 4.66 9.83 -5.71
C ASN A 145 5.08 8.61 -6.54
N MET A 146 5.39 8.84 -7.82
CA MET A 146 5.73 7.80 -8.78
C MET A 146 6.93 8.23 -9.59
N LEU A 147 7.93 7.36 -9.65
CA LEU A 147 9.12 7.57 -10.48
C LEU A 147 9.29 6.37 -11.40
N LYS A 148 9.45 6.64 -12.70
CA LYS A 148 9.89 5.62 -13.64
C LYS A 148 11.33 5.23 -13.29
N LYS A 149 11.57 3.94 -13.07
CA LYS A 149 12.93 3.40 -13.03
C LYS A 149 13.37 3.13 -14.46
N GLU A 150 14.45 3.76 -14.88
CA GLU A 150 15.14 3.35 -16.10
C GLU A 150 15.76 1.97 -15.87
N ASN A 151 15.52 1.04 -16.79
CA ASN A 151 16.22 -0.23 -16.79
C ASN A 151 17.67 0.07 -17.19
N SER A 152 18.59 0.15 -16.22
CA SER A 152 20.04 0.16 -16.47
C SER A 152 20.53 -1.21 -16.90
#